data_AF-A0A8H5GKV6-F1
#
_entry.id   AF-A0A8H5GKV6-F1
#
_cell.length_a   1.000
_cell.length_b   1.000
_cell.length_c   1.000
_cell.angle_alpha   90.00
_cell.angle_beta   90.00
_cell.angle_gamma   90.00
#
_symmetry.space_group_name_H-M   'P 1'
#
loop_
_entity.id
_entity.type
_entity.pdbx_description
1 polymer ?
#
loop_
_entity_poly.entity_id
_entity_poly.type
_entity_poly.pdbx_seq_one_letter_code
_entity_poly.pdbx_strand_id
1 'polypeptide(L)'
;MTGNYRYISSECKEKILLLSRELKPVQVAKSLRVSAKTLRRVLSYVSEHGDVPRPLRTGRPCLLDGLDTIFLESLVEHSPDISLDELQQELEIKYGLERILLAVC
;
A
#
# COMPACT_ATOMS: atom_id res chain seq x y z
N MET A 1 12.34 -20.22 10.43
CA MET A 1 12.68 -20.45 9.01
C MET A 1 12.87 -19.10 8.34
N THR A 2 14.11 -18.69 8.09
CA THR A 2 14.42 -17.37 7.51
C THR A 2 14.17 -17.45 6.00
N GLY A 3 13.05 -16.91 5.53
CA GLY A 3 12.71 -16.92 4.11
C GLY A 3 13.72 -16.08 3.31
N ASN A 4 14.27 -16.64 2.23
CA ASN A 4 15.14 -15.93 1.28
C ASN A 4 14.30 -14.99 0.39
N TYR A 5 13.50 -14.13 1.03
CA TYR A 5 12.66 -13.15 0.36
C TYR A 5 13.54 -11.99 -0.09
N ARG A 6 13.59 -11.77 -1.40
CA ARG A 6 14.15 -10.55 -1.98
C ARG A 6 13.03 -9.75 -2.60
N TYR A 7 12.85 -8.53 -2.11
CA TYR A 7 11.93 -7.59 -2.72
C TYR A 7 12.42 -7.26 -4.14
N ILE A 8 11.48 -7.26 -5.08
CA ILE A 8 11.71 -6.85 -6.46
C ILE A 8 10.99 -5.53 -6.65
N SER A 9 11.74 -4.50 -7.04
CA SER A 9 11.21 -3.15 -7.25
C SER A 9 10.12 -3.13 -8.31
N SER A 10 9.20 -2.18 -8.18
CA SER A 10 8.14 -1.93 -9.18
C SER A 10 8.71 -1.73 -10.58
N GLU A 11 9.78 -0.95 -10.69
CA GLU A 11 10.50 -0.69 -11.94
C GLU A 11 11.02 -1.99 -12.59
N CYS A 12 11.54 -2.94 -11.79
CA CYS A 12 11.98 -4.22 -12.33
C CYS A 12 10.82 -5.05 -12.87
N LYS A 13 9.63 -4.98 -12.24
CA LYS A 13 8.43 -5.69 -12.70
C LYS A 13 7.86 -5.04 -13.97
N GLU A 14 7.93 -3.73 -14.10
CA GLU A 14 7.59 -3.01 -15.34
C GLU A 14 8.53 -3.40 -16.48
N LYS A 15 9.84 -3.50 -16.22
CA LYS A 15 10.81 -4.02 -17.19
C LYS A 15 10.51 -5.46 -17.62
N ILE A 16 10.04 -6.32 -16.72
CA ILE A 16 9.58 -7.68 -17.07
C ILE A 16 8.45 -7.60 -18.10
N LEU A 17 7.43 -6.75 -17.85
CA LEU A 17 6.29 -6.61 -18.74
C LEU A 17 6.71 -6.08 -20.12
N LEU A 18 7.51 -5.01 -20.16
CA LEU A 18 8.01 -4.42 -21.39
C LEU A 18 8.80 -5.44 -22.23
N LEU A 19 9.78 -6.09 -21.63
CA LEU A 19 10.65 -7.05 -22.35
C LEU A 19 9.90 -8.32 -22.75
N SER A 20 8.85 -8.72 -22.02
CA SER A 20 8.06 -9.92 -22.37
C SER A 20 7.28 -9.79 -23.68
N ARG A 21 7.10 -8.56 -24.20
CA ARG A 21 6.46 -8.30 -25.49
C ARG A 21 7.34 -8.70 -26.67
N GLU A 22 8.66 -8.63 -26.52
CA GLU A 22 9.62 -8.80 -27.61
C GLU A 22 10.51 -10.03 -27.43
N LEU A 23 10.70 -10.50 -26.19
CA LEU A 23 11.63 -11.56 -25.84
C LEU A 23 10.94 -12.79 -25.25
N LYS A 24 11.55 -13.95 -25.45
CA LYS A 24 11.08 -15.18 -24.82
C LYS A 24 11.27 -15.10 -23.29
N PRO A 25 10.35 -15.67 -22.48
CA PRO A 25 10.42 -15.66 -21.02
C PRO A 25 11.79 -16.08 -20.43
N VAL A 26 12.47 -17.02 -21.07
CA VAL A 26 13.81 -17.49 -20.65
C VAL A 26 14.87 -16.41 -20.82
N GLN A 27 14.81 -15.61 -21.90
CA GLN A 27 15.73 -14.51 -22.15
C GLN A 27 15.49 -13.39 -21.16
N VAL A 28 14.24 -13.01 -20.93
CA VAL A 28 13.87 -11.97 -19.95
C VAL A 28 14.34 -12.34 -18.54
N ALA A 29 14.14 -13.59 -18.12
CA ALA A 29 14.60 -14.08 -16.82
C ALA A 29 16.12 -13.99 -16.66
N LYS A 30 16.88 -14.32 -17.71
CA LYS A 30 18.34 -14.19 -17.71
C LYS A 30 18.79 -12.73 -17.68
N SER A 31 18.21 -11.87 -18.53
CA SER A 31 18.58 -10.46 -18.63
C SER A 31 18.32 -9.69 -17.34
N LEU A 32 17.19 -9.92 -16.69
CA LEU A 32 16.82 -9.24 -15.44
C LEU A 32 17.30 -9.97 -14.18
N ARG A 33 17.99 -11.12 -14.34
CA ARG A 33 18.45 -11.99 -13.24
C ARG A 33 17.33 -12.34 -12.25
N VAL A 34 16.12 -12.54 -12.75
CA VAL A 34 14.94 -12.93 -11.97
C VAL A 34 14.63 -14.42 -12.17
N SER A 35 14.07 -15.06 -11.15
CA SER A 35 13.64 -16.45 -11.29
C SER A 35 12.50 -16.58 -12.31
N ALA A 36 12.45 -17.69 -13.05
CA ALA A 36 11.34 -17.97 -13.98
C ALA A 36 9.98 -18.01 -13.25
N LYS A 37 9.96 -18.44 -11.98
CA LYS A 37 8.77 -18.43 -11.13
C LYS A 37 8.27 -17.00 -10.87
N THR A 38 9.18 -16.08 -10.57
CA THR A 38 8.86 -14.65 -10.39
C THR A 38 8.27 -14.08 -11.67
N LEU A 39 8.94 -14.31 -12.80
CA LEU A 39 8.49 -13.79 -14.09
C LEU A 39 7.08 -14.27 -14.43
N ARG A 40 6.79 -15.57 -14.29
CA ARG A 40 5.44 -16.12 -14.49
C ARG A 40 4.43 -15.46 -13.56
N ARG A 41 4.76 -15.31 -12.27
CA ARG A 41 3.85 -14.70 -11.29
C ARG A 41 3.52 -13.25 -11.63
N VAL A 42 4.49 -12.47 -12.09
CA VAL A 42 4.26 -11.08 -12.52
C VAL A 42 3.37 -11.04 -13.77
N LEU A 43 3.65 -11.88 -14.78
CA LEU A 43 2.86 -11.92 -16.01
C LEU A 43 1.42 -12.41 -15.78
N SER A 44 1.24 -13.45 -14.95
CA SER A 44 -0.10 -13.92 -14.56
C SER A 44 -0.88 -12.81 -13.84
N TYR A 45 -0.25 -12.12 -12.89
CA TYR A 45 -0.88 -11.01 -12.19
C TYR A 45 -1.33 -9.89 -13.15
N VAL A 46 -0.46 -9.47 -14.07
CA VAL A 46 -0.79 -8.44 -15.07
C VAL A 46 -1.90 -8.91 -16.00
N SER A 47 -1.90 -10.18 -16.41
CA SER A 47 -2.98 -10.75 -17.23
C SER A 47 -4.33 -10.75 -16.51
N GLU A 48 -4.35 -10.91 -15.20
CA GLU A 48 -5.57 -10.95 -14.39
C GLU A 48 -6.06 -9.55 -14.00
N HIS A 49 -5.15 -8.61 -13.71
CA HIS A 49 -5.49 -7.31 -13.08
C HIS A 49 -5.21 -6.10 -13.98
N GLY A 50 -4.51 -6.28 -15.11
CA GLY A 50 -4.19 -5.20 -16.07
C GLY A 50 -3.04 -4.27 -15.66
N ASP A 51 -2.51 -4.38 -14.44
CA ASP A 51 -1.39 -3.56 -13.93
C ASP A 51 -0.31 -4.42 -13.24
N VAL A 52 0.88 -3.84 -13.08
CA VAL A 52 2.02 -4.47 -12.42
C VAL A 52 1.79 -4.51 -10.90
N PRO A 53 2.11 -5.62 -10.21
CA PRO A 53 1.82 -5.74 -8.79
C PRO A 53 2.62 -4.74 -7.96
N ARG A 54 1.92 -3.83 -7.29
CA ARG A 54 2.49 -2.85 -6.35
C ARG A 54 2.95 -3.54 -5.06
N PRO A 55 3.91 -2.98 -4.32
CA PRO A 55 4.23 -3.46 -2.99
C PRO A 55 2.94 -3.51 -2.16
N LEU A 56 2.71 -4.64 -1.49
CA LEU A 56 1.61 -4.76 -0.55
C LEU A 56 1.84 -3.72 0.54
N ARG A 57 0.90 -2.77 0.69
CA ARG A 57 0.83 -1.97 1.91
C ARG A 57 0.43 -2.94 3.01
N THR A 58 1.39 -3.32 3.84
CA THR A 58 1.16 -4.17 4.99
C THR A 58 0.62 -3.33 6.14
N GLY A 59 -0.41 -3.82 6.83
CA GLY A 59 -1.01 -3.15 7.99
C GLY A 59 -2.44 -2.68 7.75
N ARG A 60 -3.09 -2.23 8.83
CA ARG A 60 -4.42 -1.61 8.76
C ARG A 60 -4.30 -0.27 8.04
N PRO A 61 -5.20 0.07 7.09
CA PRO A 61 -5.25 1.40 6.52
C PRO A 61 -5.30 2.47 7.63
N CYS A 62 -4.37 3.42 7.60
CA CYS A 62 -4.38 4.53 8.53
C CYS A 62 -5.38 5.57 8.02
N LEU A 63 -6.49 5.74 8.74
CA LEU A 63 -7.53 6.72 8.40
C LEU A 63 -7.10 8.14 8.75
N LEU A 64 -6.31 8.29 9.82
CA LEU A 64 -5.77 9.56 10.29
C LEU A 64 -4.42 9.83 9.65
N ASP A 65 -4.20 11.05 9.18
CA ASP A 65 -2.89 11.50 8.70
C ASP A 65 -2.02 12.11 9.82
N GLY A 66 -0.83 12.61 9.46
CA GLY A 66 0.07 13.22 10.44
C GLY A 66 -0.48 14.52 11.05
N LEU A 67 -1.26 15.29 10.30
CA LEU A 67 -1.88 16.53 10.79
C LEU A 67 -3.06 16.24 11.71
N ASP A 68 -3.76 15.13 11.48
CA ASP A 68 -4.78 14.61 12.40
C ASP A 68 -4.20 14.23 13.74
N THR A 69 -3.06 13.55 13.72
CA THR A 69 -2.39 13.10 14.94
C THR A 69 -1.95 14.30 15.77
N ILE A 70 -1.31 15.29 15.14
CA ILE A 70 -0.89 16.54 15.81
C ILE A 70 -2.09 17.31 16.37
N PHE A 71 -3.20 17.34 15.63
CA PHE A 71 -4.42 17.99 16.10
C PHE A 71 -5.00 17.29 17.33
N LEU A 72 -5.14 15.97 17.30
CA LEU A 72 -5.61 15.20 18.45
C LEU A 72 -4.70 15.33 19.66
N GLU A 73 -3.38 15.29 19.46
CA GLU A 73 -2.39 15.51 20.51
C GLU A 73 -2.61 16.89 21.17
N SER A 74 -2.80 17.94 20.37
CA SER A 74 -3.07 19.27 20.91
C SER A 74 -4.37 19.33 21.73
N LEU A 75 -5.43 18.63 21.33
CA LEU A 75 -6.68 18.59 22.09
C LEU A 75 -6.51 17.91 23.44
N VAL A 76 -5.80 16.78 23.47
CA VAL A 76 -5.51 16.06 24.72
C VAL A 76 -4.58 16.86 25.63
N GLU A 77 -3.62 17.61 25.08
CA GLU A 77 -2.74 18.49 25.85
C GLU A 77 -3.49 19.64 26.54
N HIS A 78 -4.47 20.24 25.85
CA HIS A 78 -5.24 21.38 26.40
C HIS A 78 -6.41 20.93 27.28
N SER A 79 -6.95 19.73 27.02
CA SER A 79 -8.10 19.16 27.72
C SER A 79 -7.85 17.67 28.01
N PRO A 80 -7.10 17.33 29.08
CA PRO A 80 -6.69 15.94 29.35
C PRO A 80 -7.86 15.00 29.70
N ASP A 81 -8.99 15.57 30.12
CA ASP A 81 -10.21 14.82 30.45
C ASP A 81 -11.15 14.61 29.24
N ILE A 82 -10.72 15.04 28.04
CA ILE A 82 -11.52 14.88 26.82
C ILE A 82 -11.77 13.40 26.54
N SER A 83 -13.04 13.07 26.34
CA SER A 83 -13.47 11.72 26.02
C SER A 83 -13.17 11.38 24.55
N LEU A 84 -13.17 10.08 24.25
CA LEU A 84 -12.98 9.61 22.88
C LEU A 84 -14.10 10.06 21.94
N ASP A 85 -15.34 10.15 22.44
CA ASP A 85 -16.49 10.60 21.66
C ASP A 85 -16.37 12.09 21.31
N GLU A 86 -15.88 12.91 22.24
CA GLU A 86 -15.60 14.33 22.01
C GLU A 86 -14.45 14.53 21.01
N LEU A 87 -13.37 13.73 21.11
CA LEU A 87 -12.29 13.75 20.11
C LEU A 87 -12.78 13.38 18.71
N GLN A 88 -13.72 12.41 18.61
CA GLN A 88 -14.35 12.07 17.33
C GLN A 88 -15.19 13.23 16.80
N GLN A 89 -15.98 13.88 17.63
CA GLN A 89 -16.76 15.06 17.24
C GLN A 89 -15.87 16.20 16.74
N GLU A 90 -14.76 16.48 17.43
CA GLU A 90 -13.80 17.51 17.00
C GLU A 90 -13.18 17.19 15.63
N LEU A 91 -12.88 15.91 15.36
CA LEU A 91 -12.45 15.47 14.03
C LEU A 91 -13.55 15.61 12.98
N GLU A 92 -14.79 15.25 13.31
CA GLU A 92 -15.93 15.40 12.40
C GLU A 92 -16.20 16.86 12.04
N ILE A 93 -16.10 17.77 13.02
CA ILE A 93 -16.22 19.21 12.83
C ILE A 93 -15.11 19.73 11.91
N LYS A 94 -13.86 19.31 12.15
CA LYS A 94 -12.69 19.73 11.34
C LYS A 94 -12.80 19.29 9.88
N TYR A 95 -13.29 18.06 9.62
CA TYR A 95 -13.34 17.47 8.27
C TYR A 95 -14.66 17.65 7.53
N GLY A 96 -15.73 18.01 8.23
CA GLY A 96 -17.07 18.06 7.67
C GLY A 96 -17.60 16.66 7.33
N LEU A 97 -18.21 15.98 8.31
CA LEU A 97 -19.15 14.83 8.22
C LEU A 97 -18.88 13.63 7.27
N GLU A 98 -17.84 13.58 6.42
CA GLU A 98 -17.76 12.58 5.34
C GLU A 98 -16.78 11.42 5.58
N ARG A 99 -15.88 11.49 6.57
CA ARG A 99 -14.81 10.49 6.71
C ARG A 99 -15.07 9.31 7.64
N ILE A 100 -16.11 9.36 8.50
CA ILE A 100 -16.28 8.35 9.56
C ILE A 100 -17.23 7.21 9.16
N LEU A 101 -18.08 7.39 8.14
CA LEU A 101 -19.00 6.34 7.67
C LEU A 101 -18.34 5.14 6.98
N LEU A 102 -17.03 5.15 6.72
CA LEU A 102 -16.30 4.02 6.12
C LEU A 102 -15.61 3.10 7.14
N ALA A 103 -15.78 3.32 8.45
CA ALA A 103 -15.09 2.56 9.50
C ALA A 103 -15.88 1.37 10.08
N VAL A 104 -17.10 1.07 9.60
CA VAL A 104 -17.98 0.01 10.16
C VAL A 104 -18.52 -0.97 9.10
N CYS A 105 -17.89 -1.12 7.93
CA CYS A 105 -18.23 -2.21 6.99
C CYS A 105 -16.97 -2.96 6.53
#